data_AF-A0A382NE39-F1
#
_entry.id   AF-A0A382NE39-F1
#
_cell.length_a   1.000
_cell.length_b   1.000
_cell.length_c   1.000
_cell.angle_alpha   90.00
_cell.angle_beta   90.00
_cell.angle_gamma   90.00
#
_symmetry.space_group_name_H-M   'P 1'
#
loop_
_entity.id
_entity.type
_entity.pdbx_description
1 polymer ?
#
loop_
_entity_poly.entity_id
_entity_poly.type
_entity_poly.pdbx_seq_one_letter_code
_entity_poly.pdbx_strand_id
1 'polypeptide(L)'
;MIAEKIISLTQEHKHISIIRNGSWGAFWLEPFVEIEINGNRVGVSYLNKDISHLTSIEEFIDDFNNSKPHNILEIDFIKQQTRLVFSRIGLDDPLDLNQYCNSGGYKGLEKSFEIGQQKTIDEIKKSGLNGRGGAAFPTAIKMQTVL
;
A
#
# COMPACT_ATOMS: atom_id res chain seq x y z
N MET A 1 -12.36 -5.46 17.04
CA MET A 1 -11.20 -5.63 16.12
C MET A 1 -10.07 -4.68 16.54
N ILE A 2 -8.79 -5.05 16.38
CA ILE A 2 -7.62 -4.22 16.77
C ILE A 2 -7.73 -2.76 16.28
N ALA A 3 -8.15 -2.56 15.02
CA ALA A 3 -8.32 -1.23 14.45
C ALA A 3 -9.38 -0.37 15.19
N GLU A 4 -10.53 -0.95 15.57
CA GLU A 4 -11.58 -0.21 16.30
C GLU A 4 -11.10 0.21 17.67
N LYS A 5 -10.35 -0.68 18.34
CA LYS A 5 -9.76 -0.37 19.64
C LYS A 5 -8.78 0.80 19.53
N ILE A 6 -7.84 0.74 18.58
CA ILE A 6 -6.88 1.84 18.35
C ILE A 6 -7.61 3.14 18.02
N ILE A 7 -8.60 3.11 17.14
CA ILE A 7 -9.42 4.29 16.81
C ILE A 7 -10.02 4.88 18.09
N SER A 8 -10.65 4.06 18.94
CA SER A 8 -11.25 4.53 20.19
C SER A 8 -10.26 5.20 21.14
N LEU A 9 -9.01 4.72 21.20
CA LEU A 9 -7.95 5.29 22.04
C LEU A 9 -7.46 6.65 21.51
N THR A 10 -7.68 6.95 20.23
CA THR A 10 -7.14 8.16 19.58
C THR A 10 -8.15 9.31 19.41
N GLN A 11 -9.44 9.10 19.74
CA GLN A 11 -10.52 10.05 19.41
C GLN A 11 -10.31 11.47 19.97
N GLU A 12 -9.68 11.59 21.14
CA GLU A 12 -9.46 12.88 21.82
C GLU A 12 -8.15 13.57 21.38
N HIS A 13 -7.32 12.92 20.57
CA HIS A 13 -5.96 13.36 20.23
C HIS A 13 -5.90 14.01 18.84
N LYS A 14 -5.97 15.34 18.78
CA LYS A 14 -5.97 16.14 17.54
C LYS A 14 -4.68 16.03 16.69
N HIS A 15 -3.59 15.55 17.27
CA HIS A 15 -2.30 15.41 16.59
C HIS A 15 -2.08 14.02 15.99
N ILE A 16 -3.06 13.11 16.13
CA ILE A 16 -2.98 11.75 15.60
C ILE A 16 -3.91 11.65 14.40
N SER A 17 -3.38 11.11 13.29
CA SER A 17 -4.16 10.75 12.12
C SER A 17 -4.19 9.24 11.99
N ILE A 18 -5.39 8.67 11.82
CA ILE A 18 -5.56 7.24 11.55
C ILE A 18 -5.70 7.05 10.04
N ILE A 19 -4.74 6.36 9.45
CA ILE A 19 -4.75 5.98 8.04
C ILE A 19 -5.15 4.51 7.93
N ARG A 20 -6.15 4.21 7.11
CA ARG A 20 -6.55 2.82 6.78
C ARG A 20 -5.90 2.41 5.47
N ASN A 21 -4.58 2.23 5.51
CA ASN A 21 -3.80 1.78 4.37
C ASN A 21 -4.16 0.35 3.93
N GLY A 22 -3.74 -0.01 2.71
CA GLY A 22 -3.76 -1.39 2.26
C GLY A 22 -2.73 -2.27 2.99
N SER A 23 -2.78 -3.57 2.76
CA SER A 23 -1.77 -4.51 3.28
C SER A 23 -0.46 -4.43 2.49
N TRP A 24 0.65 -4.69 3.16
CA TRP A 24 1.96 -4.93 2.52
C TRP A 24 2.03 -6.28 1.77
N GLY A 25 1.04 -7.15 1.95
CA GLY A 25 1.00 -8.49 1.35
C GLY A 25 1.73 -9.57 2.15
N ALA A 26 2.38 -9.20 3.26
CA ALA A 26 2.97 -10.11 4.23
C ALA A 26 1.90 -10.61 5.22
N PHE A 27 0.91 -11.36 4.74
CA PHE A 27 -0.31 -11.67 5.51
C PHE A 27 -0.08 -12.44 6.83
N TRP A 28 1.05 -13.13 6.99
CA TRP A 28 1.42 -13.76 8.27
C TRP A 28 1.81 -12.75 9.36
N LEU A 29 1.97 -11.47 9.01
CA LEU A 29 2.20 -10.38 9.96
C LEU A 29 0.91 -9.60 10.24
N GLU A 30 -0.19 -9.87 9.53
CA GLU A 30 -1.41 -9.08 9.67
C GLU A 30 -2.22 -9.48 10.92
N PRO A 31 -2.85 -8.52 11.64
CA PRO A 31 -2.83 -7.09 11.36
C PRO A 31 -1.48 -6.45 11.71
N PHE A 32 -0.87 -5.78 10.74
CA PHE A 32 0.40 -5.07 10.92
C PHE A 32 0.09 -3.60 11.16
N VAL A 33 0.39 -3.12 12.37
CA VAL A 33 0.13 -1.74 12.76
C VAL A 33 1.40 -0.94 12.61
N GLU A 34 1.32 0.23 11.97
CA GLU A 34 2.44 1.13 11.75
C GLU A 34 2.21 2.47 12.45
N ILE A 35 3.28 3.04 12.99
CA ILE A 35 3.32 4.39 13.54
C ILE A 35 4.38 5.17 12.78
N GLU A 36 4.02 6.35 12.30
CA GLU A 36 4.92 7.28 11.62
C GLU A 36 5.12 8.54 12.44
N ILE A 37 6.38 8.87 12.74
CA ILE A 37 6.78 10.08 13.47
C ILE A 37 7.89 10.75 12.68
N ASN A 38 7.71 12.01 12.30
CA ASN A 38 8.69 12.80 11.54
C ASN A 38 9.20 12.08 10.27
N GLY A 39 8.31 11.37 9.56
CA GLY A 39 8.64 10.61 8.36
C GLY A 39 9.32 9.25 8.60
N ASN A 40 9.61 8.89 9.86
CA ASN A 40 10.09 7.56 10.20
C ASN A 40 8.89 6.65 10.52
N ARG A 41 8.60 5.71 9.62
CA ARG A 41 7.53 4.71 9.78
C ARG A 41 8.11 3.37 10.19
N VAL A 42 7.58 2.84 11.28
CA VAL A 42 7.89 1.49 11.77
C VAL A 42 6.60 0.79 12.17
N GLY A 43 6.61 -0.54 12.19
CA GLY A 43 5.43 -1.32 12.53
C GLY A 43 5.70 -2.58 13.30
N VAL A 44 4.60 -3.15 13.80
CA VAL A 44 4.54 -4.33 14.65
C VAL A 44 3.36 -5.19 14.21
N SER A 45 3.57 -6.50 14.16
CA SER A 45 2.47 -7.44 14.01
C SER A 45 1.66 -7.55 15.30
N TYR A 46 0.36 -7.34 15.20
CA TYR A 46 -0.62 -7.62 16.25
C TYR A 46 -1.40 -8.92 15.98
N LEU A 47 -0.84 -9.82 15.16
CA LEU A 47 -1.40 -11.15 14.97
C LEU A 47 -1.53 -11.86 16.32
N ASN A 48 -2.74 -12.33 16.62
CA ASN A 48 -3.10 -13.03 17.86
C ASN A 48 -2.86 -12.24 19.16
N LYS A 49 -2.65 -10.92 19.11
CA LYS A 49 -2.53 -10.10 20.31
C LYS A 49 -3.89 -9.65 20.82
N ASP A 50 -4.08 -9.71 22.14
CA ASP A 50 -5.23 -9.10 22.81
C ASP A 50 -4.83 -7.73 23.38
N ILE A 51 -5.42 -6.67 22.83
CA ILE A 51 -5.22 -5.28 23.25
C ILE A 51 -6.45 -4.69 23.93
N SER A 52 -7.43 -5.53 24.30
CA SER A 52 -8.70 -5.07 24.88
C SER A 52 -8.49 -4.35 26.23
N HIS A 53 -7.46 -4.76 26.95
CA HIS A 53 -7.07 -4.23 28.26
C HIS A 53 -6.47 -2.82 28.21
N LEU A 54 -5.96 -2.37 27.06
CA LEU A 54 -5.37 -1.04 26.92
C LEU A 54 -6.46 0.03 27.04
N THR A 55 -6.26 1.04 27.88
CA THR A 55 -7.26 2.06 28.20
C THR A 55 -6.89 3.45 27.68
N SER A 56 -5.62 3.69 27.38
CA SER A 56 -5.15 4.97 26.82
C SER A 56 -4.24 4.79 25.61
N ILE A 57 -3.98 5.89 24.90
CA ILE A 57 -3.05 5.90 23.78
C ILE A 57 -1.61 5.71 24.24
N GLU A 58 -1.27 6.21 25.44
CA GLU A 58 0.06 6.06 26.03
C GLU A 58 0.37 4.59 26.30
N GLU A 59 -0.58 3.84 26.89
CA GLU A 59 -0.44 2.39 27.09
C GLU A 59 -0.26 1.64 25.76
N PHE A 60 -0.96 2.05 24.71
CA PHE A 60 -0.79 1.47 23.37
C PHE A 60 0.57 1.78 22.76
N ILE A 61 1.06 3.01 22.89
CA ILE A 61 2.39 3.39 22.39
C ILE A 61 3.48 2.62 23.14
N ASP A 62 3.32 2.41 24.45
CA ASP A 62 4.25 1.61 25.25
C ASP A 62 4.23 0.14 24.83
N ASP A 63 3.06 -0.49 24.64
CA ASP A 63 2.96 -1.86 24.10
C ASP A 63 3.63 -1.98 22.72
N PHE A 64 3.37 -1.00 21.84
CA PHE A 64 3.96 -0.93 20.52
C PHE A 64 5.50 -0.87 20.57
N ASN A 65 6.05 0.03 21.39
CA ASN A 65 7.50 0.20 21.53
C ASN A 65 8.18 -1.04 22.13
N ASN A 66 7.55 -1.66 23.13
CA ASN A 66 8.04 -2.90 23.75
C ASN A 66 7.98 -4.10 22.79
N SER A 67 7.20 -4.01 21.73
CA SER A 67 7.03 -5.06 20.71
C SER A 67 8.07 -5.04 19.59
N LYS A 68 9.15 -4.27 19.75
CA LYS A 68 10.28 -4.18 18.81
C LYS A 68 9.82 -3.78 17.39
N PRO A 69 9.30 -2.55 17.23
CA PRO A 69 8.86 -2.05 15.94
C PRO A 69 10.03 -2.00 14.94
N HIS A 70 9.73 -2.30 13.69
CA HIS A 70 10.73 -2.34 12.61
C HIS A 70 10.16 -1.78 11.31
N ASN A 71 11.05 -1.39 10.40
CA ASN A 71 10.64 -1.00 9.05
C ASN A 71 10.27 -2.24 8.25
N ILE A 72 9.00 -2.36 7.86
CA ILE A 72 8.51 -3.49 7.05
C ILE A 72 9.18 -3.60 5.68
N LEU A 73 9.69 -2.48 5.13
CA LEU A 73 10.42 -2.49 3.86
C LEU A 73 11.77 -3.21 3.95
N GLU A 74 12.32 -3.36 5.16
CA GLU A 74 13.61 -4.01 5.38
C GLU A 74 13.52 -5.52 5.58
N ILE A 75 12.31 -6.09 5.72
CA ILE A 75 12.17 -7.55 5.83
C ILE A 75 12.48 -8.19 4.47
N ASP A 76 13.18 -9.34 4.48
CA ASP A 76 13.63 -10.01 3.26
C ASP A 76 12.50 -10.26 2.25
N PHE A 77 11.33 -10.63 2.73
CA PHE A 77 10.16 -10.86 1.87
C PHE A 77 9.78 -9.65 1.03
N ILE A 78 9.83 -8.43 1.59
CA ILE A 78 9.46 -7.21 0.87
C ILE A 78 10.67 -6.65 0.11
N LYS A 79 11.82 -6.58 0.78
CA LYS A 79 13.06 -5.99 0.26
C LYS A 79 13.52 -6.64 -1.05
N GLN A 80 13.30 -7.94 -1.20
CA GLN A 80 13.72 -8.70 -2.38
C GLN A 80 12.72 -8.63 -3.55
N GLN A 81 11.61 -7.89 -3.43
CA GLN A 81 10.61 -7.78 -4.49
C GLN A 81 10.86 -6.62 -5.45
N THR A 82 10.60 -6.87 -6.73
CA THR A 82 10.45 -5.82 -7.74
C THR A 82 8.98 -5.40 -7.84
N ARG A 83 8.56 -4.45 -7.01
CA ARG A 83 7.15 -4.03 -6.90
C ARG A 83 6.77 -2.97 -7.95
N LEU A 84 6.74 -3.33 -9.23
CA LEU A 84 6.34 -2.38 -10.30
C LEU A 84 4.85 -2.02 -10.24
N VAL A 85 3.98 -3.04 -10.25
CA VAL A 85 2.52 -2.84 -10.19
C VAL A 85 2.06 -2.51 -8.76
N PHE A 86 2.74 -3.07 -7.76
CA PHE A 86 2.43 -2.93 -6.34
C PHE A 86 3.21 -1.80 -5.65
N SER A 87 3.83 -0.88 -6.40
CA SER A 87 4.73 0.15 -5.86
C SER A 87 4.11 1.05 -4.78
N ARG A 88 2.79 1.20 -4.78
CA ARG A 88 2.02 2.01 -3.82
C ARG A 88 1.29 1.19 -2.75
N ILE A 89 1.24 -0.13 -2.90
CA ILE A 89 0.41 -1.00 -2.06
C ILE A 89 1.07 -1.17 -0.69
N GLY A 90 0.32 -0.82 0.35
CA GLY A 90 0.76 -0.96 1.75
C GLY A 90 1.08 0.36 2.44
N LEU A 91 1.36 1.43 1.70
CA LEU A 91 1.85 2.68 2.31
C LEU A 91 0.71 3.60 2.76
N ASP A 92 -0.27 3.77 1.88
CA ASP A 92 -1.11 4.95 1.81
C ASP A 92 -2.61 4.60 1.84
N ASP A 93 -3.46 5.59 2.09
CA ASP A 93 -4.92 5.41 2.02
C ASP A 93 -5.32 5.09 0.57
N PRO A 94 -5.92 3.92 0.28
CA PRO A 94 -6.30 3.55 -1.07
C PRO A 94 -7.38 4.46 -1.68
N LEU A 95 -8.06 5.28 -0.89
CA LEU A 95 -9.11 6.20 -1.32
C LEU A 95 -8.65 7.66 -1.43
N ASP A 96 -7.41 7.98 -1.03
CA ASP A 96 -6.88 9.34 -1.16
C ASP A 96 -6.35 9.61 -2.59
N LEU A 97 -7.14 10.37 -3.34
CA LEU A 97 -6.78 10.79 -4.71
C LEU A 97 -5.58 11.72 -4.76
N ASN A 98 -5.39 12.61 -3.77
CA ASN A 98 -4.25 13.52 -3.76
C ASN A 98 -2.95 12.73 -3.60
N GLN A 99 -2.97 11.74 -2.70
CA GLN A 99 -1.85 10.83 -2.51
C GLN A 99 -1.58 9.96 -3.74
N TYR A 100 -2.64 9.47 -4.39
CA TYR A 100 -2.51 8.76 -5.67
C TYR A 100 -1.85 9.64 -6.74
N CYS A 101 -2.27 10.90 -6.91
CA CYS A 101 -1.66 11.83 -7.85
C CYS A 101 -0.19 12.13 -7.51
N ASN A 102 0.12 12.41 -6.23
CA ASN A 102 1.47 12.73 -5.77
C ASN A 102 2.44 11.55 -5.96
N SER A 103 1.95 10.31 -5.91
CA SER A 103 2.72 9.09 -6.17
C SER A 103 2.79 8.70 -7.66
N GLY A 104 2.43 9.62 -8.57
CA GLY A 104 2.48 9.41 -10.02
C GLY A 104 1.28 8.70 -10.62
N GLY A 105 0.19 8.56 -9.86
CA GLY A 105 -1.12 8.21 -10.38
C GLY A 105 -1.54 9.14 -11.52
N TYR A 106 -2.39 8.64 -12.41
CA TYR A 106 -2.85 9.30 -13.64
C TYR A 106 -1.80 9.72 -14.68
N LYS A 107 -0.49 9.77 -14.38
CA LYS A 107 0.54 10.13 -15.37
C LYS A 107 0.48 9.29 -16.65
N GLY A 108 0.24 7.97 -16.52
CA GLY A 108 0.05 7.10 -17.68
C GLY A 108 -1.22 7.39 -18.49
N LEU A 109 -2.30 7.79 -17.80
CA LEU A 109 -3.57 8.18 -18.43
C LEU A 109 -3.43 9.50 -19.18
N GLU A 110 -2.87 10.53 -18.52
CA GLU A 110 -2.56 11.83 -19.13
C GLU A 110 -1.71 11.63 -20.39
N LYS A 111 -0.66 10.81 -20.29
CA LYS A 111 0.20 10.52 -21.43
C LYS A 111 -0.56 9.85 -22.59
N SER A 112 -1.49 8.95 -22.28
CA SER A 112 -2.29 8.27 -23.30
C SER A 112 -3.18 9.23 -24.10
N PHE A 113 -3.71 10.27 -23.45
CA PHE A 113 -4.48 11.31 -24.14
C PHE A 113 -3.58 12.17 -25.04
N GLU A 114 -2.37 12.51 -24.61
CA GLU A 114 -1.43 13.29 -25.41
C GLU A 114 -0.98 12.57 -26.69
N ILE A 115 -0.68 11.27 -26.60
CA ILE A 115 -0.11 10.51 -27.73
C ILE A 115 -1.20 9.84 -28.58
N GLY A 116 -2.42 9.72 -28.06
CA GLY A 116 -3.54 9.08 -28.72
C GLY A 116 -3.48 7.55 -28.71
N GLN A 117 -4.56 6.94 -29.21
CA GLN A 117 -4.82 5.51 -29.09
C GLN A 117 -3.75 4.62 -29.74
N GLN A 118 -3.38 4.87 -31.01
CA GLN A 118 -2.44 4.00 -31.72
C GLN A 118 -1.04 4.04 -31.09
N LYS A 119 -0.51 5.22 -30.77
CA LYS A 119 0.80 5.34 -30.10
C LYS A 119 0.78 4.72 -28.70
N THR A 120 -0.34 4.79 -27.99
CA THR A 120 -0.49 4.08 -26.71
C THR A 120 -0.38 2.57 -26.89
N ILE A 121 -1.01 1.99 -27.91
CA ILE A 121 -0.89 0.56 -28.23
C ILE A 121 0.55 0.21 -28.63
N ASP A 122 1.23 1.07 -29.38
CA ASP A 122 2.63 0.88 -29.77
C ASP A 122 3.57 0.85 -28.55
N GLU A 123 3.36 1.73 -27.56
CA GLU A 123 4.11 1.70 -26.30
C GLU A 123 3.82 0.44 -25.47
N ILE A 124 2.57 -0.02 -25.42
CA ILE A 124 2.22 -1.31 -24.77
C ILE A 124 2.91 -2.47 -25.51
N LYS A 125 2.95 -2.45 -26.85
CA LYS A 125 3.64 -3.46 -27.66
C LYS A 125 5.14 -3.48 -27.35
N LYS A 126 5.76 -2.30 -27.30
CA LYS A 126 7.18 -2.11 -26.96
C LYS A 126 7.51 -2.61 -25.55
N SER A 127 6.58 -2.50 -24.61
CA SER A 127 6.76 -3.02 -23.23
C SER A 127 6.80 -4.56 -23.14
N GLY A 128 6.31 -5.27 -24.16
CA GLY A 128 6.20 -6.73 -24.13
C GLY A 128 5.15 -7.25 -23.14
N LEU A 129 4.18 -6.43 -22.74
CA LEU A 129 3.13 -6.82 -21.80
C LEU A 129 2.29 -7.97 -22.36
N ASN A 130 2.27 -9.06 -21.61
CA ASN A 130 1.42 -10.22 -21.84
C ASN A 130 0.27 -10.27 -20.83
N GLY A 131 -0.85 -10.89 -21.22
CA GLY A 131 -1.99 -11.10 -20.34
C GLY A 131 -1.61 -11.91 -19.09
N ARG A 132 -1.90 -11.38 -17.90
CA ARG A 132 -1.57 -12.02 -16.61
C ARG A 132 -2.64 -12.98 -16.07
N GLY A 133 -3.69 -13.24 -16.85
CA GLY A 133 -4.77 -14.18 -16.51
C GLY A 133 -4.46 -15.66 -16.80
N GLY A 134 -3.24 -15.99 -17.23
CA GLY A 134 -2.79 -17.37 -17.45
C GLY A 134 -2.24 -17.62 -18.86
N ALA A 135 -3.00 -17.29 -19.92
CA ALA A 135 -2.64 -17.62 -21.30
C ALA A 135 -1.45 -16.83 -21.88
N ALA A 136 -0.97 -15.79 -21.18
CA ALA A 136 0.15 -14.95 -21.61
C ALA A 136 0.03 -14.37 -23.04
N PHE A 137 -1.19 -14.22 -23.57
CA PHE A 137 -1.41 -13.64 -24.90
C PHE A 137 -0.93 -12.18 -24.94
N PRO A 138 -0.23 -11.74 -26.01
CA PRO A 138 0.28 -10.37 -26.10
C PRO A 138 -0.83 -9.33 -26.00
N THR A 139 -0.77 -8.48 -24.96
CA THR A 139 -1.83 -7.53 -24.63
C THR A 139 -2.06 -6.54 -25.78
N ALA A 140 -0.97 -6.02 -26.37
CA ALA A 140 -1.07 -5.07 -27.48
C ALA A 140 -1.72 -5.66 -28.73
N ILE A 141 -1.48 -6.94 -29.04
CA ILE A 141 -2.10 -7.59 -30.22
C ILE A 141 -3.60 -7.68 -30.00
N LYS A 142 -4.06 -8.09 -28.81
CA LYS A 142 -5.48 -8.14 -28.48
C LYS A 142 -6.14 -6.77 -28.64
N MET A 143 -5.49 -5.71 -28.16
CA MET A 143 -6.01 -4.34 -28.28
C MET A 143 -6.03 -3.87 -29.75
N GLN A 144 -5.01 -4.20 -30.54
CA GLN A 144 -4.94 -3.84 -31.95
C GLN A 144 -6.05 -4.47 -32.80
N THR A 145 -6.53 -5.66 -32.44
CA THR A 145 -7.59 -6.36 -33.18
C THR A 145 -9.00 -5.82 -32.91
N VAL A 146 -9.20 -5.10 -31.80
CA VAL A 146 -10.51 -4.54 -31.42
C VAL A 146 -10.73 -3.12 -31.98
N LEU A 147 -9.65 -2.47 -32.43
CA LEU A 147 -9.66 -1.14 -33.05
C LEU A 147 -10.58 -1.05 -34.28
#